data_AF-A0A2X2T9W0-F1
#
_entry.id   AF-A0A2X2T9W0-F1
#
_cell.length_a   1.000
_cell.length_b   1.000
_cell.length_c   1.000
_cell.angle_alpha   90.00
_cell.angle_beta   90.00
_cell.angle_gamma   90.00
#
_symmetry.space_group_name_H-M   'P 1'
#
loop_
_entity.id
_entity.type
_entity.pdbx_description
1 polymer ?
#
loop_
_entity_poly.entity_id
_entity_poly.type
_entity_poly.pdbx_seq_one_letter_code
_entity_poly.pdbx_strand_id
1 'polypeptide(L)'
;MKILTRNITRTAITLLLVLLAFIAIFRAWVFYTESPWTRDARFTADVVAIAPDVSGLITSVNVQDNQLVKKDQVLFTIDQPRYQKALEQAEADVAYYQALASEKRREAGRRNTLGIQAMSREEIDQSNNLLQTVLHQLDKAQATRDLAKLDLQRTVIRAPADGWVTNLNVHTGEFINRGATSVALVKQNSFYILAYMEETKLEGIRPGYRVQITPLGQQPSATRQR
;
A
#
# COMPACT_ATOMS: atom_id res chain seq x y z
N MET A 1 13.30 -77.23 37.29
CA MET A 1 13.54 -76.04 36.42
C MET A 1 12.31 -75.45 35.71
N LYS A 2 11.14 -76.12 35.60
CA LYS A 2 9.95 -75.55 34.92
C LYS A 2 9.18 -74.44 35.68
N ILE A 3 9.30 -74.40 37.01
CA ILE A 3 8.56 -73.43 37.85
C ILE A 3 9.29 -72.08 37.88
N LEU A 4 10.62 -72.11 37.87
CA LEU A 4 11.46 -70.91 37.86
C LEU A 4 11.34 -70.16 36.52
N THR A 5 11.35 -70.87 35.39
CA THR A 5 11.14 -70.26 34.06
C THR A 5 9.74 -69.67 33.91
N ARG A 6 8.70 -70.30 34.49
CA ARG A 6 7.33 -69.77 34.48
C ARG A 6 7.18 -68.47 35.27
N ASN A 7 7.87 -68.35 36.41
CA ASN A 7 7.85 -67.14 37.22
C ASN A 7 8.66 -66.02 36.54
N ILE A 8 9.80 -66.34 35.94
CA ILE A 8 10.61 -65.42 35.13
C ILE A 8 9.84 -64.91 33.91
N THR A 9 9.07 -65.78 33.22
CA THR A 9 8.22 -65.34 32.10
C THR A 9 7.09 -64.42 32.57
N ARG A 10 6.50 -64.66 33.74
CA ARG A 10 5.44 -63.78 34.29
C ARG A 10 6.00 -62.42 34.69
N THR A 11 7.14 -62.37 35.37
CA THR A 11 7.79 -61.10 35.75
C THR A 11 8.28 -60.32 34.53
N ALA A 12 8.79 -61.01 33.50
CA ALA A 12 9.16 -60.39 32.22
C ALA A 12 7.95 -59.78 31.50
N ILE A 13 6.81 -60.48 31.47
CA ILE A 13 5.57 -59.97 30.87
C ILE A 13 5.07 -58.74 31.64
N THR A 14 5.06 -58.77 32.98
CA THR A 14 4.64 -57.61 33.77
C THR A 14 5.56 -56.41 33.59
N LEU A 15 6.88 -56.62 33.51
CA LEU A 15 7.85 -55.54 33.25
C LEU A 15 7.66 -54.94 31.85
N LEU A 16 7.40 -55.77 30.84
CA LEU A 16 7.14 -55.32 29.48
C LEU A 16 5.83 -54.51 29.38
N LEU A 17 4.79 -54.91 30.11
CA LEU A 17 3.52 -54.18 30.20
C LEU A 17 3.70 -52.81 30.88
N VAL A 18 4.46 -52.76 31.98
CA VAL A 18 4.80 -51.52 32.68
C VAL A 18 5.63 -50.59 31.79
N LEU A 19 6.59 -51.14 31.04
CA LEU A 19 7.39 -50.37 30.07
C LEU A 19 6.51 -49.77 28.97
N LEU A 20 5.59 -50.56 28.40
CA LEU A 20 4.65 -50.08 27.39
C LEU A 20 3.71 -48.99 27.93
N ALA A 21 3.19 -49.17 29.15
CA ALA A 21 2.37 -48.17 29.82
C ALA A 21 3.16 -46.87 30.05
N PHE A 22 4.42 -46.97 30.49
CA PHE A 22 5.29 -45.81 30.67
C PHE A 22 5.55 -45.08 29.35
N ILE A 23 5.82 -45.81 28.26
CA ILE A 23 6.00 -45.22 26.93
C ILE A 23 4.73 -44.52 26.45
N ALA A 24 3.55 -45.11 26.69
CA ALA A 24 2.27 -44.52 26.32
C ALA A 24 1.98 -43.23 27.10
N ILE A 25 2.21 -43.23 28.41
CA ILE A 25 2.07 -42.05 29.27
C ILE A 25 3.06 -40.97 28.87
N PHE A 26 4.32 -41.32 28.62
CA PHE A 26 5.35 -40.39 28.19
C PHE A 26 5.01 -39.78 26.82
N ARG A 27 4.56 -40.60 25.86
CA ARG A 27 4.08 -40.14 24.54
C ARG A 27 2.88 -39.22 24.67
N ALA A 28 1.91 -39.54 25.51
CA ALA A 28 0.75 -38.68 25.74
C ALA A 28 1.17 -37.36 26.40
N TRP A 29 2.08 -37.40 27.37
CA TRP A 29 2.63 -36.21 28.01
C TRP A 29 3.35 -35.32 27.00
N VAL A 30 4.30 -35.85 26.22
CA VAL A 30 4.98 -35.12 25.14
C VAL A 30 3.96 -34.56 24.15
N PHE A 31 2.98 -35.34 23.72
CA PHE A 31 1.94 -34.87 22.80
C PHE A 31 1.13 -33.70 23.38
N TYR A 32 0.73 -33.75 24.65
CA TYR A 32 -0.04 -32.69 25.29
C TYR A 32 0.79 -31.45 25.65
N THR A 33 2.07 -31.64 25.99
CA THR A 33 2.95 -30.55 26.43
C THR A 33 3.63 -29.84 25.25
N GLU A 34 3.97 -30.58 24.19
CA GLU A 34 4.72 -30.05 23.03
C GLU A 34 3.83 -29.70 21.83
N SER A 35 2.53 -30.05 21.82
CA SER A 35 1.64 -29.63 20.73
C SER A 35 1.54 -28.10 20.70
N PRO A 36 2.01 -27.44 19.63
CA PRO A 36 2.00 -25.99 19.57
C PRO A 36 0.58 -25.48 19.40
N TRP A 37 0.03 -24.85 20.44
CA TRP A 37 -1.23 -24.12 20.39
C TRP A 37 -1.07 -22.77 21.10
N THR A 38 -1.84 -21.78 20.65
CA THR A 38 -1.93 -20.47 21.29
C THR A 38 -3.36 -19.97 21.27
N ARG A 39 -3.73 -19.22 22.32
CA ARG A 39 -4.98 -18.45 22.37
C ARG A 39 -4.78 -17.00 21.91
N ASP A 40 -3.54 -16.52 21.86
CA ASP A 40 -3.23 -15.17 21.40
C ASP A 40 -3.02 -15.18 19.89
N ALA A 41 -4.12 -15.37 19.19
CA ALA A 41 -4.19 -15.29 17.73
C ALA A 41 -5.21 -14.22 17.34
N ARG A 42 -4.83 -13.34 16.41
CA ARG A 42 -5.63 -12.18 16.00
C ARG A 42 -5.83 -12.19 14.50
N PHE A 43 -7.07 -11.92 14.07
CA PHE A 43 -7.36 -11.62 12.67
C PHE A 43 -6.79 -10.24 12.34
N THR A 44 -6.05 -10.16 11.26
CA THR A 44 -5.49 -8.92 10.74
C THR A 44 -5.66 -8.90 9.22
N ALA A 45 -5.42 -7.73 8.63
CA ALA A 45 -5.49 -7.52 7.19
C ALA A 45 -4.50 -6.43 6.77
N ASP A 46 -4.21 -6.35 5.48
CA ASP A 46 -3.38 -5.28 4.93
C ASP A 46 -4.19 -3.98 4.93
N VAL A 47 -3.73 -3.00 5.72
CA VAL A 47 -4.36 -1.68 5.82
C VAL A 47 -3.49 -0.66 5.10
N VAL A 48 -4.11 0.05 4.15
CA VAL A 48 -3.48 1.16 3.43
C VAL A 48 -4.01 2.47 3.99
N ALA A 49 -3.12 3.25 4.59
CA ALA A 49 -3.43 4.62 4.99
C ALA A 49 -3.48 5.51 3.73
N ILE A 50 -4.64 6.10 3.47
CA ILE A 50 -4.85 7.04 2.36
C ILE A 50 -4.69 8.45 2.92
N ALA A 51 -3.75 9.18 2.33
CA ALA A 51 -3.48 10.58 2.62
C ALA A 51 -3.45 11.39 1.31
N PRO A 52 -3.89 12.64 1.31
CA PRO A 52 -3.91 13.47 0.12
C PRO A 52 -2.51 14.03 -0.17
N ASP A 53 -2.20 14.15 -1.46
CA ASP A 53 -0.96 14.77 -1.93
C ASP A 53 -1.08 16.31 -2.03
N VAL A 54 -2.28 16.86 -1.87
CA VAL A 54 -2.56 18.30 -1.96
C VAL A 54 -3.43 18.74 -0.78
N SER A 55 -3.28 19.99 -0.34
CA SER A 55 -4.05 20.55 0.77
C SER A 55 -5.26 21.34 0.27
N GLY A 56 -6.35 21.38 1.01
CA GLY A 56 -7.50 22.22 0.67
C GLY A 56 -8.75 21.87 1.46
N LEU A 57 -9.85 22.56 1.14
CA LEU A 57 -11.16 22.26 1.71
C LEU A 57 -11.77 21.04 1.04
N ILE A 58 -12.46 20.18 1.78
CA ILE A 58 -13.18 19.03 1.25
C ILE A 58 -14.54 19.50 0.72
N THR A 59 -14.76 19.38 -0.60
CA THR A 59 -16.02 19.80 -1.24
C THR A 59 -17.08 18.70 -1.18
N SER A 60 -16.68 17.43 -1.26
CA SER A 60 -17.60 16.30 -1.20
C SER A 60 -16.92 15.04 -0.66
N VAL A 61 -17.70 14.25 0.08
CA VAL A 61 -17.34 12.90 0.55
C VAL A 61 -18.36 11.93 -0.05
N ASN A 62 -17.89 10.99 -0.87
CA ASN A 62 -18.73 10.11 -1.69
C ASN A 62 -18.81 8.68 -1.13
N VAL A 63 -18.25 8.45 0.06
CA VAL A 63 -18.20 7.15 0.72
C VAL A 63 -18.64 7.25 2.17
N GLN A 64 -19.04 6.11 2.75
CA GLN A 64 -19.41 5.97 4.14
C GLN A 64 -18.43 5.05 4.87
N ASP A 65 -18.38 5.15 6.19
CA ASP A 65 -17.56 4.25 7.00
C ASP A 65 -18.05 2.80 6.88
N ASN A 66 -17.13 1.84 6.86
CA ASN A 66 -17.37 0.42 6.61
C ASN A 66 -18.03 0.11 5.26
N GLN A 67 -17.82 0.95 4.25
CA GLN A 67 -18.27 0.70 2.89
C GLN A 67 -17.22 -0.07 2.08
N LEU A 68 -17.67 -1.08 1.33
CA LEU A 68 -16.84 -1.72 0.30
C LEU A 68 -16.67 -0.80 -0.90
N VAL A 69 -15.43 -0.51 -1.26
CA VAL A 69 -15.06 0.31 -2.42
C VAL A 69 -14.19 -0.49 -3.39
N LYS A 70 -14.25 -0.11 -4.66
CA LYS A 70 -13.39 -0.65 -5.71
C LYS A 70 -12.17 0.23 -5.93
N LYS A 71 -11.13 -0.34 -6.53
CA LYS A 71 -9.98 0.40 -7.03
C LYS A 71 -10.43 1.57 -7.92
N ASP A 72 -9.78 2.71 -7.75
CA ASP A 72 -10.00 3.97 -8.46
C ASP A 72 -11.37 4.65 -8.18
N GLN A 73 -12.19 4.07 -7.29
CA GLN A 73 -13.42 4.71 -6.81
C GLN A 73 -13.09 5.99 -6.03
N VAL A 74 -13.81 7.07 -6.33
CA VAL A 74 -13.64 8.36 -5.64
C VAL A 74 -14.14 8.24 -4.20
N LEU A 75 -13.27 8.62 -3.26
CA LEU A 75 -13.56 8.66 -1.83
C LEU A 75 -14.08 10.05 -1.44
N PHE A 76 -13.29 11.08 -1.71
CA PHE A 76 -13.64 12.47 -1.47
C PHE A 76 -12.88 13.39 -2.43
N THR A 77 -13.37 14.62 -2.57
CA THR A 77 -12.81 15.62 -3.49
C THR A 77 -12.43 16.88 -2.72
N ILE A 78 -11.22 17.37 -2.99
CA ILE A 78 -10.71 18.64 -2.50
C ILE A 78 -11.11 19.76 -3.47
N ASP A 79 -11.33 20.95 -2.95
CA ASP A 79 -11.68 22.16 -3.70
C ASP A 79 -10.71 22.38 -4.88
N GLN A 80 -11.27 22.33 -6.09
CA GLN A 80 -10.53 22.36 -7.35
C GLN A 80 -10.32 23.76 -7.96
N PRO A 81 -11.20 24.77 -7.80
CA PRO A 81 -11.07 26.06 -8.47
C PRO A 81 -9.69 26.71 -8.35
N ARG A 82 -9.05 26.64 -7.17
CA ARG A 82 -7.68 27.14 -6.98
C ARG A 82 -6.67 26.42 -7.87
N TYR A 83 -6.76 25.10 -7.98
CA TYR A 83 -5.86 24.28 -8.78
C TYR A 83 -6.13 24.43 -10.28
N GLN A 84 -7.39 24.60 -10.67
CA GLN A 84 -7.77 24.93 -12.05
C GLN A 84 -7.16 26.27 -12.48
N LYS A 85 -7.25 27.31 -11.64
CA LYS A 85 -6.63 28.61 -11.93
C LYS A 85 -5.11 28.57 -11.98
N ALA A 86 -4.48 27.77 -11.12
CA ALA A 86 -3.04 27.53 -11.19
C ALA A 86 -2.63 26.85 -12.50
N LEU A 87 -3.42 25.88 -12.98
CA LEU A 87 -3.19 25.24 -14.27
C LEU A 87 -3.38 26.21 -15.43
N GLU A 88 -4.47 26.98 -15.45
CA GLU A 88 -4.72 28.01 -16.47
C GLU A 88 -3.57 29.02 -16.56
N GLN A 89 -3.05 29.48 -15.42
CA GLN A 89 -1.90 30.39 -15.39
C GLN A 89 -0.64 29.75 -15.98
N ALA A 90 -0.34 28.51 -15.61
CA ALA A 90 0.83 27.81 -16.13
C ALA A 90 0.72 27.50 -17.63
N GLU A 91 -0.49 27.24 -18.13
CA GLU A 91 -0.77 27.10 -19.57
C GLU A 91 -0.55 28.41 -20.33
N ALA A 92 -0.94 29.55 -19.75
CA ALA A 92 -0.67 30.87 -20.31
C ALA A 92 0.84 31.16 -20.39
N ASP A 93 1.61 30.79 -19.37
CA ASP A 93 3.07 30.94 -19.36
C ASP A 93 3.72 30.09 -20.46
N VAL A 94 3.28 28.84 -20.65
CA VAL A 94 3.74 27.98 -21.76
C VAL A 94 3.44 28.63 -23.11
N ALA A 95 2.23 29.15 -23.30
CA ALA A 95 1.85 29.81 -24.55
C ALA A 95 2.72 31.05 -24.82
N TYR A 96 3.02 31.84 -23.79
CA TYR A 96 3.91 32.99 -23.88
C TYR A 96 5.33 32.60 -24.31
N TYR A 97 5.96 31.65 -23.61
CA TYR A 97 7.33 31.23 -23.96
C TYR A 97 7.39 30.49 -25.30
N GLN A 98 6.32 29.80 -25.70
CA GLN A 98 6.24 29.16 -27.00
C GLN A 98 6.21 30.21 -28.13
N ALA A 99 5.45 31.29 -27.96
CA ALA A 99 5.44 32.41 -28.91
C ALA A 99 6.82 33.08 -28.99
N LEU A 100 7.44 33.36 -27.84
CA LEU A 100 8.78 33.96 -27.76
C LEU A 100 9.86 33.07 -28.39
N ALA A 101 9.82 31.75 -28.12
CA ALA A 101 10.74 30.79 -28.74
C ALA A 101 10.58 30.76 -30.26
N SER A 102 9.34 30.85 -30.76
CA SER A 102 9.07 30.91 -32.20
C SER A 102 9.67 32.16 -32.84
N GLU A 103 9.58 33.31 -32.17
CA GLU A 103 10.16 34.57 -32.62
C GLU A 103 11.68 34.49 -32.68
N LYS A 104 12.32 34.07 -31.58
CA LYS A 104 13.78 33.94 -31.50
C LYS A 104 14.32 32.88 -32.46
N ARG A 105 13.55 31.83 -32.74
CA ARG A 105 13.91 30.82 -33.75
C ARG A 105 13.94 31.42 -35.16
N ARG A 106 12.95 32.25 -35.51
CA ARG A 106 12.93 32.95 -36.80
C ARG A 106 14.07 33.96 -36.91
N GLU A 107 14.36 34.68 -35.83
CA GLU A 107 15.47 35.63 -35.75
C GLU A 107 16.82 34.94 -35.95
N ALA A 108 17.11 33.90 -35.17
CA ALA A 108 18.33 33.11 -35.29
C ALA A 108 18.47 32.46 -36.68
N GLY A 109 17.39 31.86 -37.21
CA GLY A 109 17.37 31.27 -38.55
C GLY A 109 17.72 32.27 -39.65
N ARG A 110 17.21 33.51 -39.56
CA ARG A 110 17.54 34.58 -40.50
C ARG A 110 19.02 34.96 -40.41
N ARG A 111 19.56 35.17 -39.21
CA ARG A 111 20.98 35.53 -39.00
C ARG A 111 21.92 34.42 -39.48
N ASN A 112 21.59 33.16 -39.19
CA ASN A 112 22.32 31.99 -39.67
C ASN A 112 22.34 31.89 -41.21
N THR A 113 21.24 32.26 -41.88
CA THR A 113 21.15 32.25 -43.35
C THR A 113 21.95 33.39 -44.00
N LEU A 114 21.95 34.58 -43.39
CA LEU A 114 22.73 35.74 -43.87
C LEU A 114 24.24 35.53 -43.71
N GLY A 115 24.66 34.71 -42.73
CA GLY A 115 26.04 34.29 -42.54
C GLY A 115 27.01 35.42 -42.18
N ILE A 116 28.30 35.08 -42.15
CA ILE A 116 29.38 35.97 -41.67
C ILE A 116 29.64 37.16 -42.63
N GLN A 117 29.08 37.11 -43.85
CA GLN A 117 29.23 38.17 -44.85
C GLN A 117 28.40 39.41 -44.51
N ALA A 118 27.28 39.23 -43.79
CA ALA A 118 26.39 40.33 -43.41
C ALA A 118 26.34 40.58 -41.89
N MET A 119 26.88 39.67 -41.07
CA MET A 119 26.88 39.77 -39.61
C MET A 119 28.18 39.23 -38.98
N SER A 120 28.49 39.65 -37.76
CA SER A 120 29.63 39.10 -37.02
C SER A 120 29.35 37.69 -36.47
N ARG A 121 30.39 36.89 -36.25
CA ARG A 121 30.27 35.56 -35.60
C ARG A 121 29.65 35.67 -34.21
N GLU A 122 30.09 36.69 -33.46
CA GLU A 122 29.59 36.98 -32.11
C GLU A 122 28.07 37.21 -32.11
N GLU A 123 27.52 37.99 -33.04
CA GLU A 123 26.07 38.25 -33.12
C GLU A 123 25.24 37.01 -33.49
N ILE A 124 25.82 36.10 -34.27
CA ILE A 124 25.21 34.80 -34.61
C ILE A 124 25.16 33.93 -33.36
N ASP A 125 26.30 33.81 -32.67
CA ASP A 125 26.41 33.01 -31.44
C ASP A 125 25.52 33.56 -30.33
N GLN A 126 25.47 34.88 -30.15
CA GLN A 126 24.55 35.55 -29.22
C GLN A 126 23.08 35.24 -29.54
N SER A 127 22.68 35.31 -30.81
CA SER A 127 21.30 34.98 -31.20
C SER A 127 20.95 33.51 -30.95
N ASN A 128 21.89 32.60 -31.20
CA ASN A 128 21.71 31.18 -30.94
C ASN A 128 21.62 30.89 -29.43
N ASN A 129 22.46 31.54 -28.61
CA ASN A 129 22.44 31.44 -27.16
C ASN A 129 21.15 32.00 -26.55
N LEU A 130 20.64 33.11 -27.10
CA LEU A 130 19.34 33.67 -26.70
C LEU A 130 18.19 32.71 -27.03
N LEU A 131 18.20 32.10 -28.22
CA LEU A 131 17.22 31.06 -28.57
C LEU A 131 17.28 29.89 -27.58
N GLN A 132 18.47 29.37 -27.27
CA GLN A 132 18.61 28.27 -26.31
C GLN A 132 18.09 28.64 -24.92
N THR A 133 18.42 29.85 -24.44
CA THR A 133 17.89 30.36 -23.16
C THR A 133 16.36 30.34 -23.13
N VAL A 134 15.72 30.82 -24.20
CA VAL A 134 14.24 30.85 -24.28
C VAL A 134 13.65 29.44 -24.40
N LEU A 135 14.32 28.51 -25.09
CA LEU A 135 13.90 27.10 -25.12
C LEU A 135 13.92 26.49 -23.72
N HIS A 136 14.97 26.72 -22.93
CA HIS A 136 15.02 26.26 -21.55
C HIS A 136 13.95 26.91 -20.66
N GLN A 137 13.59 28.18 -20.92
CA GLN A 137 12.47 28.83 -20.23
C GLN A 137 11.12 28.19 -20.60
N LEU A 138 10.93 27.83 -21.87
CA LEU A 138 9.75 27.09 -22.32
C LEU A 138 9.68 25.71 -21.65
N ASP A 139 10.78 24.96 -21.61
CA ASP A 139 10.83 23.65 -20.95
C ASP A 139 10.48 23.76 -19.46
N LYS A 140 10.99 24.79 -18.77
CA LYS A 140 10.64 25.08 -17.38
C LYS A 140 9.15 25.37 -17.23
N ALA A 141 8.56 26.20 -18.11
CA ALA A 141 7.14 26.53 -18.06
C ALA A 141 6.27 25.27 -18.30
N GLN A 142 6.69 24.39 -19.21
CA GLN A 142 6.01 23.11 -19.45
C GLN A 142 6.02 22.23 -18.20
N ALA A 143 7.17 22.11 -17.53
CA ALA A 143 7.27 21.37 -16.28
C ALA A 143 6.37 21.95 -15.18
N THR A 144 6.27 23.28 -15.07
CA THR A 144 5.35 23.94 -14.14
C THR A 144 3.89 23.66 -14.47
N ARG A 145 3.50 23.67 -15.75
CA ARG A 145 2.15 23.27 -16.20
C ARG A 145 1.84 21.84 -15.84
N ASP A 146 2.77 20.92 -16.10
CA ASP A 146 2.58 19.50 -15.81
C ASP A 146 2.42 19.23 -14.30
N LEU A 147 3.17 19.97 -13.45
CA LEU A 147 3.00 19.93 -12.01
C LEU A 147 1.61 20.44 -11.58
N ALA A 148 1.17 21.59 -12.09
CA ALA A 148 -0.15 22.14 -11.77
C ALA A 148 -1.29 21.20 -12.21
N LYS A 149 -1.12 20.53 -13.35
CA LYS A 149 -2.06 19.51 -13.84
C LYS A 149 -2.11 18.29 -12.92
N LEU A 150 -0.95 17.82 -12.44
CA LEU A 150 -0.87 16.71 -11.50
C LEU A 150 -1.51 17.06 -10.15
N ASP A 151 -1.26 18.27 -9.65
CA ASP A 151 -1.89 18.75 -8.42
C ASP A 151 -3.42 18.83 -8.57
N LEU A 152 -3.93 19.31 -9.71
CA LEU A 152 -5.37 19.30 -10.00
C LEU A 152 -5.94 17.88 -10.02
N GLN A 153 -5.25 16.92 -10.63
CA GLN A 153 -5.70 15.52 -10.65
C GLN A 153 -5.72 14.91 -9.23
N ARG A 154 -4.74 15.27 -8.40
CA ARG A 154 -4.58 14.82 -7.01
C ARG A 154 -5.59 15.44 -6.04
N THR A 155 -6.43 16.38 -6.49
CA THR A 155 -7.57 16.86 -5.70
C THR A 155 -8.66 15.79 -5.55
N VAL A 156 -8.73 14.80 -6.45
CA VAL A 156 -9.70 13.72 -6.40
C VAL A 156 -9.06 12.50 -5.75
N ILE A 157 -9.37 12.25 -4.49
CA ILE A 157 -8.80 11.12 -3.74
C ILE A 157 -9.56 9.85 -4.07
N ARG A 158 -8.82 8.82 -4.49
CA ARG A 158 -9.36 7.54 -4.96
C ARG A 158 -8.79 6.37 -4.16
N ALA A 159 -9.54 5.27 -4.13
CA ALA A 159 -9.08 4.04 -3.49
C ALA A 159 -7.94 3.37 -4.31
N PRO A 160 -6.78 3.05 -3.71
CA PRO A 160 -5.68 2.40 -4.42
C PRO A 160 -5.93 0.91 -4.76
N ALA A 161 -6.89 0.27 -4.10
CA ALA A 161 -7.26 -1.13 -4.30
C ALA A 161 -8.73 -1.38 -3.90
N ASP A 162 -9.23 -2.57 -4.21
CA ASP A 162 -10.53 -3.03 -3.69
C ASP A 162 -10.43 -3.31 -2.19
N GLY A 163 -11.39 -2.84 -1.40
CA GLY A 163 -11.32 -2.97 0.06
C GLY A 163 -12.42 -2.27 0.82
N TRP A 164 -12.37 -2.38 2.14
CA TRP A 164 -13.30 -1.73 3.05
C TRP A 164 -12.71 -0.42 3.55
N VAL A 165 -13.46 0.66 3.39
CA VAL A 165 -13.13 1.96 3.99
C VAL A 165 -13.43 1.89 5.48
N THR A 166 -12.46 2.26 6.31
CA THR A 166 -12.55 2.28 7.78
C THR A 166 -11.96 3.58 8.30
N ASN A 167 -12.40 3.99 9.50
CA ASN A 167 -11.94 5.21 10.18
C ASN A 167 -12.09 6.45 9.27
N LEU A 168 -13.24 6.57 8.60
CA LEU A 168 -13.56 7.73 7.77
C LEU A 168 -13.78 8.95 8.66
N ASN A 169 -12.73 9.73 8.90
CA ASN A 169 -12.75 10.92 9.76
C ASN A 169 -12.74 12.24 8.97
N VAL A 170 -13.26 12.22 7.74
CA VAL A 170 -13.32 13.41 6.88
C VAL A 170 -14.75 13.88 6.66
N HIS A 171 -14.96 15.19 6.78
CA HIS A 171 -16.27 15.80 6.58
C HIS A 171 -16.24 16.88 5.51
N THR A 172 -17.36 17.05 4.79
CA THR A 172 -17.52 18.15 3.85
C THR A 172 -17.36 19.50 4.57
N GLY A 173 -16.56 20.41 4.00
CA GLY A 173 -16.21 21.71 4.57
C GLY A 173 -14.98 21.71 5.47
N GLU A 174 -14.44 20.55 5.82
CA GLU A 174 -13.21 20.43 6.61
C GLU A 174 -11.97 20.77 5.77
N PHE A 175 -10.93 21.33 6.40
CA PHE A 175 -9.65 21.61 5.74
C PHE A 175 -8.66 20.48 5.98
N ILE A 176 -8.09 19.93 4.90
CA ILE A 176 -7.12 18.83 4.98
C ILE A 176 -5.73 19.26 4.51
N ASN A 177 -4.71 18.77 5.21
CA ASN A 177 -3.31 19.00 4.89
C ASN A 177 -2.72 17.82 4.10
N ARG A 178 -1.79 18.12 3.19
CA ARG A 178 -0.96 17.12 2.51
C ARG A 178 -0.33 16.14 3.52
N GLY A 179 -0.44 14.84 3.24
CA GLY A 179 0.15 13.77 4.04
C GLY A 179 -0.61 13.41 5.32
N ALA A 180 -1.69 14.12 5.67
CA ALA A 180 -2.52 13.76 6.81
C ALA A 180 -3.39 12.53 6.47
N THR A 181 -3.21 11.43 7.21
CA THR A 181 -4.02 10.21 7.04
C THR A 181 -5.49 10.55 7.27
N SER A 182 -6.29 10.36 6.22
CA SER A 182 -7.71 10.77 6.20
C SER A 182 -8.64 9.56 6.25
N VAL A 183 -8.19 8.45 5.65
CA VAL A 183 -8.98 7.22 5.49
C VAL A 183 -8.08 6.01 5.59
N ALA A 184 -8.52 4.94 6.25
CA ALA A 184 -7.85 3.65 6.23
C ALA A 184 -8.62 2.67 5.32
N LEU A 185 -7.94 2.09 4.34
CA LEU A 185 -8.51 1.09 3.44
C LEU A 185 -8.00 -0.30 3.82
N VAL A 186 -8.88 -1.19 4.24
CA VAL A 186 -8.57 -2.60 4.49
C VAL A 186 -8.72 -3.38 3.19
N LYS A 187 -7.63 -3.89 2.63
CA LYS A 187 -7.63 -4.54 1.32
C LYS A 187 -8.46 -5.83 1.32
N GLN A 188 -9.30 -6.00 0.30
CA GLN A 188 -10.07 -7.23 0.11
C GLN A 188 -9.13 -8.43 -0.11
N ASN A 189 -9.50 -9.59 0.43
CA ASN A 189 -8.74 -10.85 0.32
C ASN A 189 -7.32 -10.80 0.93
N SER A 190 -7.07 -9.89 1.87
CA SER A 190 -5.79 -9.78 2.59
C SER A 190 -5.86 -10.25 4.04
N PHE A 191 -6.91 -10.98 4.42
CA PHE A 191 -7.08 -11.45 5.79
C PHE A 191 -6.10 -12.58 6.12
N TYR A 192 -5.33 -12.41 7.19
CA TYR A 192 -4.46 -13.45 7.75
C TYR A 192 -4.53 -13.43 9.27
N ILE A 193 -4.03 -14.50 9.89
CA ILE A 193 -4.00 -14.64 11.35
C ILE A 193 -2.56 -14.53 11.81
N LEU A 194 -2.31 -13.62 12.74
CA LEU A 194 -1.07 -13.56 13.49
C LEU A 194 -1.27 -14.29 14.81
N ALA A 195 -0.49 -15.33 15.03
CA ALA A 195 -0.55 -16.15 16.24
C ALA A 195 0.78 -16.02 17.00
N TYR A 196 0.72 -15.53 18.24
CA TYR A 196 1.91 -15.44 19.08
C TYR A 196 2.20 -16.80 19.69
N MET A 197 3.43 -17.28 19.49
CA MET A 197 3.88 -18.58 19.98
C MET A 197 5.07 -18.42 20.93
N GLU A 198 5.08 -19.23 21.99
CA GLU A 198 6.22 -19.34 22.89
C GLU A 198 7.43 -19.91 22.12
N GLU A 199 8.61 -19.35 22.33
CA GLU A 199 9.85 -19.74 21.63
C GLU A 199 10.15 -21.23 21.78
N THR A 200 9.91 -21.81 22.95
CA THR A 200 10.08 -23.23 23.25
C THR A 200 9.23 -24.14 22.35
N LYS A 201 8.11 -23.64 21.83
CA LYS A 201 7.20 -24.38 20.94
C LYS A 201 7.48 -24.13 19.46
N LEU A 202 8.38 -23.21 19.10
CA LEU A 202 8.69 -22.87 17.71
C LEU A 202 9.46 -23.98 16.99
N GLU A 203 10.29 -24.76 17.69
CA GLU A 203 11.05 -25.86 17.09
C GLU A 203 10.15 -26.91 16.40
N GLY A 204 8.93 -27.07 16.91
CA GLY A 204 7.91 -27.98 16.36
C GLY A 204 7.12 -27.42 15.18
N ILE A 205 7.30 -26.16 14.79
CA ILE A 205 6.49 -25.48 13.76
C ILE A 205 7.26 -25.37 12.45
N ARG A 206 6.65 -25.82 11.34
CA ARG A 206 7.24 -25.72 10.00
C ARG A 206 6.21 -25.19 8.99
N PRO A 207 6.65 -24.45 7.96
CA PRO A 207 5.78 -24.02 6.86
C PRO A 207 5.05 -25.22 6.23
N GLY A 208 3.76 -25.07 5.97
CA GLY A 208 2.92 -26.10 5.34
C GLY A 208 2.17 -27.02 6.30
N TYR A 209 2.38 -26.89 7.62
CA TYR A 209 1.59 -27.63 8.60
C TYR A 209 0.12 -27.20 8.59
N ARG A 210 -0.78 -28.18 8.67
CA ARG A 210 -2.21 -27.90 8.81
C ARG A 210 -2.49 -27.38 10.21
N VAL A 211 -3.22 -26.28 10.28
CA VAL A 211 -3.64 -25.66 11.53
C VAL A 211 -5.16 -25.71 11.64
N GLN A 212 -5.65 -25.88 12.87
CA GLN A 212 -7.07 -25.75 13.18
C GLN A 212 -7.27 -24.44 13.91
N ILE A 213 -8.14 -23.58 13.39
CA ILE A 213 -8.45 -22.27 13.95
C ILE A 213 -9.87 -22.32 14.48
N THR A 214 -10.06 -21.91 15.74
CA THR A 214 -11.38 -21.77 16.35
C THR A 214 -11.54 -20.32 16.82
N PRO A 215 -12.42 -19.52 16.20
CA PRO A 215 -12.69 -18.16 16.64
C PRO A 215 -13.26 -18.14 18.06
N LEU A 216 -12.65 -17.35 18.94
CA LEU A 216 -13.17 -17.11 20.28
C LEU A 216 -14.37 -16.17 20.18
N GLY A 217 -15.56 -16.61 20.60
CA GLY A 217 -16.77 -15.78 20.67
C GLY A 217 -17.93 -16.19 19.76
N GLN A 218 -17.75 -17.16 18.85
CA GLN A 218 -18.89 -17.87 18.27
C GLN A 218 -19.35 -18.94 19.25
N GLN A 219 -20.60 -18.86 19.74
CA GLN A 219 -21.26 -20.08 20.21
C GLN A 219 -21.17 -21.09 19.04
N PRO A 220 -20.76 -22.35 19.29
CA PRO A 220 -20.78 -23.35 18.24
C PRO A 220 -22.20 -23.39 17.71
N SER A 221 -22.39 -22.89 16.50
CA SER A 221 -23.69 -22.96 15.84
C SER A 221 -24.00 -24.43 15.76
N ALA A 222 -25.00 -24.87 16.53
CA ALA A 222 -25.50 -26.22 16.46
C ALA A 222 -25.68 -26.55 14.98
N THR A 223 -24.94 -27.55 14.54
CA THR A 223 -25.02 -28.25 13.27
C THR A 223 -26.29 -27.90 12.51
N ARG A 224 -26.22 -26.98 11.54
CA ARG A 224 -27.28 -26.88 10.53
C ARG A 224 -27.12 -28.10 9.64
N GLN A 225 -27.76 -29.20 10.06
CA GLN A 225 -28.10 -30.24 9.12
C GLN A 225 -29.19 -29.69 8.21
N ARG A 226 -28.90 -29.78 6.90
CA ARG A 226 -29.72 -29.50 5.72
C ARG A 226 -29.68 -28.08 5.17
#